data_AF-A0A7J4IL27-F1
#
_entry.id   AF-A0A7J4IL27-F1
#
_cell.length_a   1.000
_cell.length_b   1.000
_cell.length_c   1.000
_cell.angle_alpha   90.00
_cell.angle_beta   90.00
_cell.angle_gamma   90.00
#
_symmetry.space_group_name_H-M   'P 1'
#
loop_
_entity.id
_entity.type
_entity.pdbx_description
1 polymer ?
#
loop_
_entity_poly.entity_id
_entity_poly.type
_entity_poly.pdbx_seq_one_letter_code
_entity_poly.pdbx_strand_id
1 'polypeptide(L)'
;GWPYAYGRQVPDGLTPFDPPGTTKEAFAATTEPSVLELPAHSSPIQLRFYDGTAFPAEYRGDAFVTLHGSWNRNPPNGYRVARLRFSAAGEPEGYEDFLTGFVYDGGKVFGRPAGLAVLPDGSLLVGDDFNGVVYLVAYAPS
;
A
#
# COMPACT_ATOMS: atom_id res chain seq x y z
N GLY A 1 -16.48 8.09 -7.43
CA GLY A 1 -15.71 8.03 -6.17
C GLY A 1 -15.62 9.42 -5.58
N TRP A 2 -14.41 9.89 -5.25
CA TRP A 2 -14.21 11.24 -4.70
C TRP A 2 -14.73 12.32 -5.67
N PRO A 3 -15.38 13.41 -5.19
CA PRO A 3 -15.62 13.76 -3.78
C PRO A 3 -16.86 13.11 -3.15
N TYR A 4 -17.66 12.38 -3.92
CA TYR A 4 -19.02 12.00 -3.50
C TYR A 4 -19.12 10.61 -2.86
N ALA A 5 -18.12 9.76 -3.05
CA ALA A 5 -18.07 8.39 -2.53
C ALA A 5 -16.62 7.92 -2.27
N TYR A 6 -16.45 7.06 -1.27
CA TYR A 6 -15.18 6.44 -0.86
C TYR A 6 -15.18 4.94 -1.14
N GLY A 7 -13.98 4.39 -1.37
CA GLY A 7 -13.65 2.96 -1.34
C GLY A 7 -14.81 2.02 -1.69
N ARG A 8 -15.30 1.30 -0.68
CA ARG A 8 -16.42 0.33 -0.75
C ARG A 8 -17.79 0.96 -1.01
N GLN A 9 -17.91 1.86 -1.98
CA GLN A 9 -19.14 2.56 -2.33
C GLN A 9 -19.79 3.30 -1.13
N VAL A 10 -18.97 3.82 -0.23
CA VAL A 10 -19.44 4.55 0.95
C VAL A 10 -19.71 6.01 0.55
N PRO A 11 -20.94 6.53 0.65
CA PRO A 11 -21.22 7.94 0.34
C PRO A 11 -20.42 8.89 1.22
N ASP A 12 -19.95 10.00 0.66
CA ASP A 12 -19.24 11.01 1.43
C ASP A 12 -20.19 11.79 2.35
N GLY A 13 -20.01 11.65 3.67
CA GLY A 13 -20.77 12.40 4.67
C GLY A 13 -20.20 13.78 5.03
N LEU A 14 -19.05 14.18 4.49
CA LEU A 14 -18.35 15.41 4.91
C LEU A 14 -18.68 16.62 4.04
N THR A 15 -18.80 16.45 2.73
CA THR A 15 -19.14 17.58 1.83
C THR A 15 -20.65 17.84 1.83
N PRO A 16 -21.11 19.10 1.70
CA PRO A 16 -22.54 19.41 1.76
C PRO A 16 -23.27 19.28 0.41
N PHE A 17 -22.56 18.98 -0.69
CA PHE A 17 -23.12 19.03 -2.04
C PHE A 17 -23.28 17.64 -2.66
N ASP A 18 -24.43 17.41 -3.29
CA ASP A 18 -24.67 16.23 -4.11
C ASP A 18 -24.03 16.35 -5.51
N PRO A 19 -23.74 15.23 -6.19
CA PRO A 19 -23.40 15.25 -7.59
C PRO A 19 -24.59 15.77 -8.44
N PRO A 20 -24.36 16.46 -9.57
CA PRO A 20 -25.44 17.00 -10.39
C PRO A 20 -26.46 15.93 -10.82
N GLY A 21 -27.74 16.15 -10.49
CA GLY A 21 -28.86 15.31 -10.94
C GLY A 21 -29.00 13.96 -10.21
N THR A 22 -28.32 13.74 -9.10
CA THR A 22 -28.43 12.50 -8.31
C THR A 22 -28.09 12.76 -6.82
N THR A 23 -28.22 11.75 -5.97
CA THR A 23 -27.71 11.80 -4.59
C THR A 23 -26.36 11.10 -4.49
N LYS A 24 -25.61 11.35 -3.41
CA LYS A 24 -24.36 10.61 -3.15
C LYS A 24 -24.56 9.10 -3.01
N GLU A 25 -25.67 8.65 -2.42
CA GLU A 25 -25.99 7.22 -2.27
C GLU A 25 -26.15 6.57 -3.64
N ALA A 26 -26.98 7.16 -4.50
CA ALA A 26 -27.20 6.66 -5.85
C ALA A 26 -25.92 6.71 -6.68
N PHE A 27 -25.12 7.76 -6.54
CA PHE A 27 -23.82 7.86 -7.20
C PHE A 27 -22.83 6.81 -6.68
N ALA A 28 -22.71 6.60 -5.37
CA ALA A 28 -21.79 5.63 -4.78
C ALA A 28 -22.06 4.20 -5.29
N ALA A 29 -23.34 3.81 -5.41
CA ALA A 29 -23.75 2.52 -5.96
C ALA A 29 -23.32 2.28 -7.42
N THR A 30 -22.95 3.34 -8.17
CA THR A 30 -22.43 3.23 -9.54
C THR A 30 -20.90 3.14 -9.61
N THR A 31 -20.20 3.28 -8.48
CA THR A 31 -18.73 3.23 -8.43
C THR A 31 -18.22 1.80 -8.25
N GLU A 32 -17.00 1.53 -8.72
CA GLU A 32 -16.33 0.25 -8.44
C GLU A 32 -15.87 0.22 -6.96
N PRO A 33 -16.29 -0.77 -6.15
CA PRO A 33 -15.82 -0.90 -4.78
C PRO A 33 -14.32 -1.21 -4.73
N SER A 34 -13.62 -0.65 -3.74
CA SER A 34 -12.26 -1.07 -3.45
C SER A 34 -12.22 -2.54 -3.01
N VAL A 35 -11.37 -3.34 -3.64
CA VAL A 35 -11.13 -4.75 -3.31
C VAL A 35 -10.19 -4.96 -2.13
N LEU A 36 -9.35 -3.97 -1.83
CA LEU A 36 -8.45 -3.95 -0.68
C LEU A 36 -8.25 -2.50 -0.21
N GLU A 37 -8.24 -2.28 1.10
CA GLU A 37 -8.06 -0.96 1.71
C GLU A 37 -6.81 -0.96 2.58
N LEU A 38 -6.02 0.10 2.46
CA LEU A 38 -4.81 0.33 3.25
C LEU A 38 -5.10 1.34 4.37
N PRO A 39 -4.33 1.34 5.46
CA PRO A 39 -4.60 2.22 6.59
C PRO A 39 -4.62 3.69 6.19
N ALA A 40 -5.58 4.45 6.74
CA ALA A 40 -5.65 5.89 6.50
C ALA A 40 -4.31 6.57 6.84
N HIS A 41 -3.93 7.54 6.00
CA HIS A 41 -2.68 8.28 6.07
C HIS A 41 -1.39 7.46 5.87
N SER A 42 -1.45 6.20 5.42
CA SER A 42 -0.23 5.40 5.19
C SER A 42 0.56 5.81 3.95
N SER A 43 -0.03 6.61 3.07
CA SER A 43 0.59 7.15 1.84
C SER A 43 1.19 6.05 0.94
N PRO A 44 0.37 5.15 0.36
CA PRO A 44 0.88 4.18 -0.61
C PRO A 44 1.35 4.91 -1.87
N ILE A 45 2.61 4.73 -2.28
CA ILE A 45 3.18 5.48 -3.42
C ILE A 45 3.78 4.62 -4.53
N GLN A 46 4.07 3.35 -4.27
CA GLN A 46 4.39 2.40 -5.33
C GLN A 46 3.86 1.01 -5.01
N LEU A 47 3.36 0.32 -6.03
CA LEU A 47 2.98 -1.09 -6.00
C LEU A 47 3.77 -1.85 -7.08
N ARG A 48 4.24 -3.06 -6.76
CA ARG A 48 4.94 -3.94 -7.69
C ARG A 48 4.56 -5.40 -7.43
N PHE A 49 3.95 -6.06 -8.42
CA PHE A 49 3.79 -7.51 -8.39
C PHE A 49 5.14 -8.22 -8.42
N TYR A 50 5.25 -9.31 -7.66
CA TYR A 50 6.44 -10.14 -7.57
C TYR A 50 6.38 -11.28 -8.58
N ASP A 51 7.18 -11.11 -9.63
CA ASP A 51 7.40 -12.04 -10.72
C ASP A 51 8.73 -12.81 -10.59
N GLY A 52 9.48 -12.57 -9.52
CA GLY A 52 10.73 -13.27 -9.21
C GLY A 52 10.52 -14.66 -8.60
N THR A 53 11.63 -15.41 -8.47
CA THR A 53 11.61 -16.78 -7.95
C THR A 53 12.51 -16.99 -6.72
N ALA A 54 13.23 -15.96 -6.30
CA ALA A 54 14.17 -16.01 -5.18
C ALA A 54 13.48 -16.07 -3.81
N PHE A 55 12.38 -15.33 -3.62
CA PHE A 55 11.57 -15.43 -2.42
C PHE A 55 10.79 -16.75 -2.40
N PRO A 56 10.32 -17.21 -1.20
CA PRO A 56 9.52 -18.42 -1.07
C PRO A 56 8.35 -18.47 -2.06
N ALA A 57 7.94 -19.67 -2.45
CA ALA A 57 6.96 -19.88 -3.51
C ALA A 57 5.62 -19.16 -3.25
N GLU A 58 5.23 -19.00 -1.99
CA GLU A 58 4.01 -18.26 -1.62
C GLU A 58 4.04 -16.78 -2.04
N TYR A 59 5.21 -16.15 -2.24
CA TYR A 59 5.31 -14.74 -2.65
C TYR A 59 5.02 -14.54 -4.14
N ARG A 60 4.99 -15.61 -4.94
CA ARG A 60 4.87 -15.52 -6.39
C ARG A 60 3.43 -15.16 -6.77
N GLY A 61 3.26 -14.07 -7.50
CA GLY A 61 1.93 -13.53 -7.83
C GLY A 61 1.38 -12.55 -6.81
N ASP A 62 2.03 -12.42 -5.64
CA ASP A 62 1.72 -11.35 -4.69
C ASP A 62 2.29 -10.01 -5.14
N ALA A 63 1.95 -8.93 -4.44
CA ALA A 63 2.52 -7.61 -4.69
C ALA A 63 3.19 -7.02 -3.45
N PHE A 64 4.17 -6.16 -3.66
CA PHE A 64 4.71 -5.28 -2.64
C PHE A 64 4.15 -3.88 -2.82
N VAL A 65 3.84 -3.20 -1.72
CA VAL A 65 3.44 -1.79 -1.72
C VAL A 65 4.29 -1.02 -0.71
N THR A 66 4.82 0.14 -1.13
CA THR A 66 5.50 1.08 -0.23
C THR A 66 4.48 1.99 0.41
N LEU A 67 4.45 1.98 1.75
CA LEU A 67 3.70 2.91 2.56
C LEU A 67 4.67 3.99 3.05
N HIS A 68 4.66 5.15 2.39
CA HIS A 68 5.63 6.23 2.60
C HIS A 68 5.52 6.92 3.95
N GLY A 69 4.35 6.81 4.59
CA GLY A 69 4.12 7.33 5.93
C GLY A 69 3.23 8.58 6.00
N SER A 70 2.61 8.74 7.16
CA SER A 70 1.70 9.84 7.49
C SER A 70 2.45 11.10 7.91
N TRP A 71 2.11 12.26 7.35
CA TRP A 71 2.59 13.54 7.88
C TRP A 71 1.65 14.17 8.91
N ASN A 72 0.37 13.74 8.97
CA ASN A 72 -0.70 14.35 9.76
C ASN A 72 -1.51 13.36 10.62
N ARG A 73 -0.83 12.38 11.23
CA ARG A 73 -1.48 11.40 12.12
C ARG A 73 -0.64 11.18 13.38
N ASN A 74 -1.31 11.02 14.52
CA ASN A 74 -0.70 10.58 15.77
C ASN A 74 -1.50 9.40 16.35
N PRO A 75 -0.89 8.21 16.58
CA PRO A 75 0.50 7.87 16.26
C PRO A 75 0.76 7.83 14.73
N PRO A 76 2.02 7.93 14.27
CA PRO A 76 2.36 7.78 12.86
C PRO A 76 1.89 6.42 12.29
N ASN A 77 1.59 6.37 10.99
CA ASN A 77 1.25 5.13 10.29
C ASN A 77 1.86 5.12 8.88
N GLY A 78 2.02 3.93 8.29
CA GLY A 78 2.82 3.70 7.08
C GLY A 78 4.26 3.36 7.46
N TYR A 79 5.23 3.96 6.79
CA TYR A 79 6.67 3.77 7.01
C TYR A 79 7.10 2.30 6.95
N ARG A 80 6.68 1.60 5.89
CA ARG A 80 6.95 0.18 5.70
C ARG A 80 6.75 -0.23 4.25
N VAL A 81 7.31 -1.37 3.88
CA VAL A 81 6.82 -2.14 2.73
C VAL A 81 5.86 -3.20 3.27
N ALA A 82 4.68 -3.29 2.66
CA ALA A 82 3.72 -4.36 2.93
C ALA A 82 3.67 -5.31 1.72
N ARG A 83 3.44 -6.59 2.00
CA ARG A 83 3.11 -7.60 1.00
C ARG A 83 1.59 -7.72 0.93
N LEU A 84 1.02 -7.52 -0.25
CA LEU A 84 -0.37 -7.78 -0.57
C LEU A 84 -0.47 -9.22 -1.08
N ARG A 85 -1.29 -10.03 -0.42
CA ARG A 85 -1.48 -11.45 -0.76
C ARG A 85 -2.63 -11.61 -1.74
N PHE A 86 -2.44 -12.45 -2.74
CA PHE A 86 -3.44 -12.77 -3.75
C PHE A 86 -3.70 -14.27 -3.82
N SER A 87 -4.96 -14.64 -3.99
CA SER A 87 -5.35 -16.03 -4.27
C SER A 87 -4.90 -16.44 -5.68
N ALA A 88 -4.93 -17.74 -5.97
CA ALA A 88 -4.64 -18.27 -7.30
C ALA A 88 -5.59 -17.74 -8.40
N ALA A 89 -6.77 -17.23 -8.03
CA ALA A 89 -7.72 -16.59 -8.93
C ALA A 89 -7.39 -15.11 -9.22
N GLY A 90 -6.39 -14.53 -8.56
CA GLY A 90 -6.01 -13.12 -8.68
C GLY A 90 -6.79 -12.18 -7.75
N GLU A 91 -7.53 -12.72 -6.78
CA GLU A 91 -8.29 -11.94 -5.80
C GLU A 91 -7.43 -11.57 -4.58
N PRO A 92 -7.45 -10.31 -4.09
CA PRO A 92 -6.69 -9.92 -2.92
C PRO A 92 -7.26 -10.54 -1.63
N GLU A 93 -6.39 -11.15 -0.82
CA GLU A 93 -6.75 -11.83 0.44
C GLU A 93 -6.36 -11.05 1.70
N GLY A 94 -5.58 -9.97 1.53
CA GLY A 94 -5.13 -9.13 2.63
C GLY A 94 -3.70 -8.63 2.42
N TYR A 95 -3.12 -8.09 3.47
CA TYR A 95 -1.72 -7.67 3.47
C TYR A 95 -1.05 -7.92 4.81
N GLU A 96 0.27 -8.02 4.77
CA GLU A 96 1.13 -8.20 5.93
C GLU A 96 2.38 -7.32 5.82
N ASP A 97 3.00 -7.04 6.96
CA ASP A 97 4.24 -6.28 7.01
C ASP A 97 5.39 -7.11 6.41
N PHE A 98 6.16 -6.51 5.50
CA PHE A 98 7.31 -7.16 4.85
C PHE A 98 8.64 -6.54 5.26
N LEU A 99 8.75 -5.20 5.21
CA LEU A 99 9.94 -4.47 5.63
C LEU A 99 9.53 -3.30 6.53
N THR A 100 9.93 -3.37 7.81
CA THR A 100 9.55 -2.42 8.86
C THR A 100 10.78 -1.84 9.56
N GLY A 101 10.58 -1.04 10.62
CA GLY A 101 11.67 -0.40 11.37
C GLY A 101 12.01 1.02 10.94
N PHE A 102 11.19 1.63 10.06
CA PHE A 102 11.41 3.00 9.58
C PHE A 102 10.85 4.08 10.52
N VAL A 103 10.26 3.71 11.65
CA VAL A 103 9.85 4.62 12.72
C VAL A 103 10.29 3.99 14.04
N TYR A 104 11.00 4.77 14.85
CA TYR A 104 11.39 4.38 16.21
C TYR A 104 10.26 4.62 17.20
N ASP A 105 10.40 4.01 18.38
CA ASP A 105 9.57 4.33 19.54
C ASP A 105 9.55 5.86 19.78
N GLY A 106 8.36 6.39 20.08
CA GLY A 106 8.15 7.83 20.21
C GLY A 106 7.91 8.57 18.88
N GLY A 107 7.85 7.86 17.74
CA GLY A 107 7.41 8.43 16.46
C GLY A 107 8.49 9.12 15.65
N LYS A 108 9.77 8.97 16.04
CA LYS A 108 10.90 9.50 15.27
C LYS A 108 11.06 8.68 13.98
N VAL A 109 10.91 9.35 12.83
CA VAL A 109 11.09 8.73 11.51
C VAL A 109 12.56 8.46 11.25
N PHE A 110 12.87 7.21 10.86
CA PHE A 110 14.18 6.78 10.38
C PHE A 110 14.30 6.89 8.87
N GLY A 111 13.27 6.50 8.12
CA GLY A 111 13.27 6.54 6.64
C GLY A 111 11.86 6.48 6.07
N ARG A 112 11.73 6.64 4.75
CA ARG A 112 10.42 6.68 4.08
C ARG A 112 10.46 5.83 2.81
N PRO A 113 9.96 4.58 2.87
CA PRO A 113 9.94 3.69 1.71
C PRO A 113 9.17 4.31 0.54
N ALA A 114 9.77 4.28 -0.64
CA ALA A 114 9.24 4.91 -1.85
C ALA A 114 9.31 3.98 -3.07
N GLY A 115 10.49 3.89 -3.69
CA GLY A 115 10.72 3.10 -4.90
C GLY A 115 10.65 1.58 -4.65
N LEU A 116 10.18 0.81 -5.64
CA LEU A 116 10.26 -0.66 -5.69
C LEU A 116 10.75 -1.12 -7.07
N ALA A 117 11.67 -2.07 -7.09
CA ALA A 117 12.06 -2.78 -8.31
C ALA A 117 12.46 -4.22 -7.98
N VAL A 118 12.10 -5.17 -8.85
CA VAL A 118 12.58 -6.55 -8.74
C VAL A 118 13.77 -6.71 -9.69
N LEU A 119 14.89 -7.19 -9.17
CA LEU A 119 16.09 -7.47 -9.97
C LEU A 119 15.95 -8.79 -10.73
N PRO A 120 16.77 -9.03 -11.78
CA PRO A 120 16.73 -10.28 -12.55
C PRO A 120 16.98 -11.55 -11.71
N ASP A 121 17.71 -11.42 -10.61
CA ASP A 121 17.95 -12.53 -9.67
C ASP A 121 16.77 -12.77 -8.71
N GLY A 122 15.69 -11.98 -8.80
CA GLY A 122 14.49 -12.07 -7.97
C GLY A 122 14.57 -11.33 -6.63
N SER A 123 15.66 -10.61 -6.34
CA SER A 123 15.75 -9.76 -5.15
C SER A 123 14.96 -8.45 -5.32
N LEU A 124 14.58 -7.82 -4.21
CA LEU A 124 13.78 -6.59 -4.21
C LEU A 124 14.64 -5.38 -3.82
N LEU A 125 14.64 -4.36 -4.67
CA LEU A 125 15.14 -3.02 -4.34
C LEU A 125 14.02 -2.19 -3.73
N VAL A 126 14.34 -1.50 -2.63
CA VAL A 126 13.43 -0.56 -1.95
C VAL A 126 14.12 0.79 -1.82
N GLY A 127 13.58 1.81 -2.47
CA GLY A 127 14.09 3.18 -2.35
C GLY A 127 13.61 3.85 -1.06
N ASP A 128 14.44 4.72 -0.49
CA ASP A 128 14.12 5.57 0.65
C ASP A 128 14.56 6.99 0.34
N ASP A 129 13.58 7.83 -0.01
CA ASP A 129 13.82 9.20 -0.47
C ASP A 129 14.18 10.15 0.68
N PHE A 130 13.88 9.78 1.93
CA PHE A 130 14.22 10.56 3.11
C PHE A 130 15.72 10.55 3.37
N ASN A 131 16.36 9.40 3.18
CA ASN A 131 17.80 9.23 3.37
C ASN A 131 18.60 9.24 2.07
N GLY A 132 17.94 9.19 0.91
CA GLY A 132 18.59 9.12 -0.40
C GLY A 132 19.30 7.78 -0.65
N VAL A 133 18.74 6.68 -0.14
CA VAL A 133 19.36 5.35 -0.22
C VAL A 133 18.45 4.33 -0.92
N VAL A 134 19.03 3.21 -1.33
CA VAL A 134 18.32 2.05 -1.85
C VAL A 134 18.73 0.82 -1.06
N TYR A 135 17.77 0.11 -0.49
CA TYR A 135 17.98 -1.17 0.20
C TYR A 135 17.83 -2.32 -0.77
N LEU A 136 18.70 -3.34 -0.65
CA LEU A 136 18.55 -4.62 -1.32
C LEU A 136 18.00 -5.65 -0.31
N VAL A 137 16.84 -6.22 -0.63
CA VAL A 137 16.25 -7.32 0.14
C VAL A 137 16.42 -8.60 -0.66
N ALA A 138 17.33 -9.46 -0.19
CA ALA A 138 17.64 -10.76 -0.81
C ALA A 138 17.28 -11.89 0.16
N TYR A 139 16.72 -12.97 -0.39
CA TYR A 139 16.43 -14.18 0.37
C TYR A 139 17.60 -15.16 0.28
N ALA A 140 18.11 -15.58 1.44
CA ALA A 140 19.11 -16.61 1.57
C ALA A 140 18.48 -17.80 2.30
N PRO A 141 18.28 -18.96 1.64
CA PRO A 141 17.81 -20.16 2.32
C PRO A 141 18.83 -20.55 3.42
N SER A 142 18.34 -20.79 4.63
CA SER A 142 19.14 -21.35 5.74
C SER A 142 19.16 -22.87 5.70
#